data_AF-A0A0X8E4D6-F1
#
_entry.id   AF-A0A0X8E4D6-F1
#
_cell.length_a   1.000
_cell.length_b   1.000
_cell.length_c   1.000
_cell.angle_alpha   90.00
_cell.angle_beta   90.00
_cell.angle_gamma   90.00
#
_symmetry.space_group_name_H-M   'P 1'
#
loop_
_entity.id
_entity.type
_entity.pdbx_description
1 polymer ?
#
loop_
_entity_poly.entity_id
_entity_poly.type
_entity_poly.pdbx_seq_one_letter_code
_entity_poly.pdbx_strand_id
1 'polypeptide(L)'
;MISNERVGLRARQESDVAVLHDELYNDVATRSRADSRPWRPIPSGSAVSPYAVSDPQDDATCFSVVDFSTGELAGERASRQPSD
;
A
#
# COMPACT_ATOMS: atom_id res chain seq x y z
N MET A 1 -0.21 12.97 -9.06
CA MET A 1 -0.43 12.98 -7.60
C MET A 1 -1.79 13.61 -7.34
N ILE A 2 -2.64 12.97 -6.53
CA ILE A 2 -3.93 13.51 -6.09
C ILE A 2 -3.74 13.91 -4.63
N SER A 3 -4.20 15.08 -4.19
CA SER A 3 -3.95 15.50 -2.81
C SER A 3 -5.05 16.38 -2.23
N ASN A 4 -5.11 16.43 -0.90
CA ASN A 4 -5.86 17.41 -0.15
C ASN A 4 -4.92 18.19 0.79
N GLU A 5 -5.47 18.93 1.76
CA GLU A 5 -4.70 19.74 2.70
C GLU A 5 -3.81 18.95 3.67
N ARG A 6 -4.10 17.65 3.91
CA ARG A 6 -3.36 16.80 4.86
C ARG A 6 -2.56 15.69 4.20
N VAL A 7 -3.09 15.08 3.15
CA VAL A 7 -2.53 13.86 2.55
C VAL A 7 -2.44 13.95 1.03
N GLY A 8 -1.41 13.29 0.49
CA GLY A 8 -1.22 13.05 -0.93
C GLY A 8 -1.33 11.56 -1.27
N LEU A 9 -1.94 11.26 -2.40
CA LEU A 9 -1.94 9.97 -3.07
C LEU A 9 -1.01 10.05 -4.28
N ARG A 10 0.03 9.21 -4.27
CA ARG A 10 0.96 9.08 -5.40
C ARG A 10 1.11 7.63 -5.83
N ALA A 11 1.65 7.44 -7.03
CA ALA A 11 2.09 6.12 -7.47
C ALA A 11 3.09 5.55 -6.45
N ARG A 12 2.96 4.25 -6.20
CA ARG A 12 3.87 3.54 -5.31
C ARG A 12 5.28 3.49 -5.89
N GLN A 13 6.26 3.67 -5.02
CA GLN A 13 7.68 3.60 -5.36
C GLN A 13 8.33 2.45 -4.60
N GLU A 14 9.46 1.95 -5.11
CA GLU A 14 10.21 0.84 -4.49
C GLU A 14 10.55 1.11 -3.02
N SER A 15 10.89 2.36 -2.70
CA SER A 15 11.19 2.79 -1.32
C SER A 15 10.01 2.62 -0.36
N ASP A 16 8.78 2.65 -0.87
CA ASP A 16 7.57 2.53 -0.05
C ASP A 16 7.33 1.09 0.39
N VAL A 17 7.82 0.12 -0.41
CA VAL A 17 7.50 -1.30 -0.21
C VAL A 17 7.99 -1.77 1.15
N ALA A 18 9.21 -1.38 1.54
CA ALA A 18 9.76 -1.75 2.83
C ALA A 18 8.95 -1.17 4.00
N VAL A 19 8.54 0.10 3.89
CA VAL A 19 7.74 0.78 4.93
C VAL A 19 6.35 0.18 5.05
N LEU A 20 5.64 0.01 3.93
CA LEU A 20 4.29 -0.59 3.94
C LEU A 20 4.33 -2.04 4.42
N HIS A 21 5.38 -2.78 4.09
CA HIS A 21 5.52 -4.15 4.58
C HIS A 21 5.71 -4.17 6.09
N ASP A 22 6.61 -3.34 6.61
CA ASP A 22 6.88 -3.31 8.05
C ASP A 22 5.69 -2.79 8.86
N GLU A 23 5.05 -1.72 8.39
CA GLU A 23 4.02 -1.03 9.17
C GLU A 23 2.62 -1.64 8.96
N LEU A 24 2.31 -2.14 7.75
CA LEU A 24 0.96 -2.64 7.42
C LEU A 24 0.90 -4.17 7.29
N TYR A 25 1.90 -4.81 6.67
CA TYR A 25 1.88 -6.27 6.52
C TYR A 25 2.19 -6.98 7.83
N ASN A 26 3.20 -6.50 8.54
CA ASN A 26 3.66 -7.09 9.80
C ASN A 26 2.79 -6.68 11.00
N ASP A 27 1.92 -5.66 10.87
CA ASP A 27 0.79 -5.48 11.79
C ASP A 27 -0.29 -6.54 11.52
N VAL A 28 -0.05 -7.74 12.05
CA VAL A 28 -0.91 -8.91 11.88
C VAL A 28 -2.34 -8.65 12.37
N ALA A 29 -2.50 -7.88 13.45
CA ALA A 29 -3.80 -7.62 14.05
C ALA A 29 -4.67 -6.73 13.14
N THR A 30 -4.08 -5.66 12.62
CA THR A 30 -4.76 -4.78 11.66
C THR A 30 -5.00 -5.51 10.34
N ARG A 31 -4.00 -6.22 9.82
CA ARG A 31 -4.08 -6.97 8.57
C ARG A 31 -5.17 -8.05 8.59
N SER A 32 -5.30 -8.79 9.69
CA SER A 32 -6.32 -9.84 9.83
C SER A 32 -7.75 -9.30 9.89
N ARG A 33 -7.92 -8.03 10.26
CA ARG A 33 -9.23 -7.36 10.24
C ARG A 33 -9.56 -6.80 8.86
N ALA A 34 -8.55 -6.33 8.14
CA ALA A 34 -8.71 -5.67 6.85
C ALA A 34 -8.76 -6.64 5.65
N ASP A 35 -8.12 -7.81 5.76
CA ASP A 35 -8.06 -8.81 4.69
C ASP A 35 -8.61 -10.16 5.18
N SER A 36 -9.42 -10.79 4.34
CA SER A 36 -10.00 -12.12 4.61
C SER A 36 -9.00 -13.26 4.43
N ARG A 37 -7.89 -13.02 3.71
CA ARG A 37 -6.85 -14.02 3.47
C ARG A 37 -6.03 -14.25 4.75
N PRO A 38 -5.71 -15.52 5.10
CA PRO A 38 -4.83 -15.81 6.22
C PRO A 38 -3.48 -15.12 6.07
N TRP A 39 -3.04 -14.45 7.13
CA TRP A 39 -1.71 -13.88 7.20
C TRP A 39 -0.63 -14.98 7.17
N ARG A 40 0.50 -14.72 6.53
CA ARG A 40 1.68 -15.60 6.50
C ARG A 40 2.95 -14.76 6.60
N PRO A 41 4.02 -15.23 7.25
CA PRO A 41 5.29 -14.52 7.24
C PRO A 41 5.86 -14.45 5.81
N ILE A 42 6.27 -13.25 5.39
CA ILE A 42 6.99 -13.01 4.14
C ILE A 42 8.33 -12.37 4.50
N PRO A 43 9.46 -12.82 3.92
CA PRO A 43 10.75 -12.18 4.17
C PRO A 43 10.78 -10.72 3.70
N SER A 44 11.41 -9.85 4.48
CA SER A 44 11.64 -8.45 4.11
C SER A 44 12.33 -8.34 2.74
N GLY A 45 11.83 -7.46 1.88
CA GLY A 45 12.35 -7.29 0.51
C GLY A 45 11.97 -8.40 -0.47
N SER A 46 11.10 -9.34 -0.09
CA SER A 46 10.60 -10.34 -1.02
C SER A 46 9.69 -9.71 -2.07
N ALA A 47 9.90 -10.09 -3.35
CA ALA A 47 9.06 -9.70 -4.47
C ALA A 47 7.60 -10.19 -4.34
N VAL A 48 7.32 -11.13 -3.44
CA VAL A 48 5.95 -11.61 -3.15
C VAL A 48 5.21 -10.75 -2.12
N SER A 49 5.83 -9.67 -1.65
CA SER A 49 5.15 -8.67 -0.81
C SER A 49 3.88 -8.18 -1.53
N PRO A 50 2.73 -8.12 -0.84
CA PRO A 50 1.51 -7.53 -1.42
C PRO A 50 1.70 -6.08 -1.88
N TYR A 51 2.75 -5.43 -1.37
CA TYR A 51 3.09 -4.04 -1.64
C TYR A 51 4.07 -3.86 -2.80
N ALA A 52 4.60 -4.94 -3.38
CA ALA A 52 5.56 -4.86 -4.48
C ALA A 52 5.05 -3.95 -5.61
N VAL A 53 5.94 -3.12 -6.15
CA VAL A 53 5.60 -2.26 -7.29
C VAL A 53 5.29 -3.17 -8.48
N SER A 54 4.11 -2.98 -9.06
CA SER A 54 3.62 -3.71 -10.22
C SER A 54 3.21 -2.72 -11.29
N ASP A 55 3.24 -3.17 -12.54
CA ASP A 55 2.71 -2.38 -13.64
C ASP A 55 1.24 -2.05 -13.39
N PRO A 56 0.77 -0.85 -13.79
CA PRO A 56 -0.63 -0.46 -13.66
C PRO A 56 -1.54 -1.56 -14.21
N GLN A 57 -2.52 -2.00 -13.42
CA GLN A 57 -3.55 -2.93 -13.86
C GLN A 57 -4.84 -2.15 -14.13
N ASP A 58 -5.58 -2.52 -15.17
CA ASP A 58 -6.82 -1.85 -15.57
C ASP A 58 -7.94 -2.02 -14.52
N ASP A 59 -7.91 -3.09 -13.73
CA ASP A 59 -8.95 -3.42 -12.75
C ASP A 59 -8.69 -2.84 -11.35
N ALA A 60 -7.44 -2.53 -11.03
CA ALA A 60 -7.05 -2.00 -9.74
C ALA A 60 -5.80 -1.11 -9.81
N THR A 61 -5.88 0.06 -9.17
CA THR A 61 -4.72 0.96 -8.99
C THR A 61 -4.39 1.11 -7.52
N CYS A 62 -3.14 0.84 -7.16
CA CYS A 62 -2.60 0.99 -5.81
C CYS A 62 -1.84 2.31 -5.67
N PHE A 63 -2.13 3.04 -4.60
CA PHE A 63 -1.50 4.31 -4.26
C PHE A 63 -0.79 4.22 -2.91
N SER A 64 0.32 4.96 -2.81
CA SER A 64 0.98 5.30 -1.56
C SER A 64 0.35 6.59 -1.01
N VAL A 65 -0.07 6.57 0.26
CA VAL A 65 -0.62 7.72 0.98
C VAL A 65 0.50 8.38 1.76
N VAL A 66 0.75 9.67 1.52
CA VAL A 66 1.81 10.45 2.16
C VAL A 66 1.18 11.54 3.01
N ASP A 67 1.64 11.69 4.24
CA ASP A 67 1.29 12.83 5.10
C ASP A 67 2.13 14.06 4.70
N PHE A 68 1.49 15.20 4.48
CA PHE A 68 2.21 16.40 4.04
C PHE A 68 2.88 17.20 5.16
N SER A 69 2.48 16.99 6.42
CA SER A 69 3.11 17.63 7.56
C SER A 69 4.45 16.98 7.91
N THR A 70 4.57 15.66 7.77
CA THR A 70 5.81 14.92 8.06
C THR A 70 6.57 14.47 6.81
N GLY A 71 5.90 14.35 5.67
CA GLY A 71 6.46 13.75 4.45
C GLY A 71 6.52 12.21 4.50
N GLU A 72 5.99 11.60 5.57
CA GLU A 72 6.06 10.16 5.79
C GLU A 72 4.93 9.41 5.08
N LEU A 73 5.16 8.12 4.87
CA LEU A 73 4.18 7.24 4.29
C LEU A 73 3.12 6.88 5.33
N ALA A 74 1.92 7.42 5.19
CA ALA A 74 0.81 7.20 6.11
C ALA A 74 0.00 5.93 5.81
N GLY A 75 0.21 5.30 4.65
CA GLY A 75 -0.39 4.01 4.34
C GLY A 75 -0.57 3.73 2.84
N GLU A 76 -1.51 2.84 2.51
CA GLU A 76 -1.87 2.51 1.13
C GLU A 76 -3.36 2.72 0.83
N ARG A 77 -3.69 2.87 -0.45
CA ARG A 77 -5.07 2.87 -0.93
C ARG A 77 -5.19 2.16 -2.28
N ALA A 78 -6.04 1.14 -2.37
CA ALA A 78 -6.40 0.51 -3.63
C ALA A 78 -7.78 1.02 -4.08
N SER A 79 -7.92 1.34 -5.37
CA SER A 79 -9.23 1.50 -6.01
C SER A 79 -9.43 0.43 -7.05
N ARG A 80 -10.57 -0.25 -6.98
CA ARG A 80 -11.07 -1.11 -8.03
C ARG A 80 -11.90 -0.28 -9.00
N GLN A 81 -11.62 -0.35 -10.30
CA GLN A 81 -12.56 0.16 -11.29
C GLN A 81 -13.66 -0.89 -11.51
N PRO A 82 -14.95 -0.52 -11.42
CA PRO A 82 -16.02 -1.42 -11.85
C PRO A 82 -15.87 -1.68 -13.35
N SER A 83 -15.95 -2.93 -13.77
CA SER A 83 -16.05 -3.28 -15.18
C SER A 83 -17.39 -2.75 -15.72
N ASP A 84 -17.35 -2.00 -16.83
CA ASP A 84 -18.54 -1.49 -17.54
C ASP A 84 -19.51 -2.61 -17.97
#